data_AF-A0A8T7ERW9-F1
#
_entry.id   AF-A0A8T7ERW9-F1
#
_cell.length_a   1.000
_cell.length_b   1.000
_cell.length_c   1.000
_cell.angle_alpha   90.00
_cell.angle_beta   90.00
_cell.angle_gamma   90.00
#
_symmetry.space_group_name_H-M   'P 1'
#
loop_
_entity.id
_entity.type
_entity.pdbx_description
1 polymer ?
#
loop_
_entity_poly.entity_id
_entity_poly.type
_entity_poly.pdbx_seq_one_letter_code
_entity_poly.pdbx_strand_id
1 'polypeptide(L)'
;MADEPDVTALAGAADWLEANTPAGSLVFQTDYDDFTRLFFNNTSNTYLNGLDTTYLLEANPDLWQAWTRIRTRRDASPVERNP
;
A
#
# COMPACT_ATOMS: atom_id res chain seq x y z
N MET A 1 -2.10 -14.14 17.62
CA MET A 1 -2.57 -13.61 16.33
C MET A 1 -3.40 -12.40 16.68
N ALA A 2 -3.05 -11.21 16.20
CA ALA A 2 -3.94 -10.06 16.34
C ALA A 2 -5.23 -10.36 15.58
N ASP A 3 -6.37 -9.82 16.02
CA ASP A 3 -7.60 -9.88 15.22
C ASP A 3 -7.33 -9.21 13.88
N GLU A 4 -7.58 -9.93 12.79
CA GLU A 4 -7.52 -9.39 11.44
C GLU A 4 -8.52 -8.23 11.34
N PRO A 5 -8.12 -7.06 10.81
CA PRO A 5 -9.03 -5.94 10.67
C PRO A 5 -10.21 -6.32 9.77
N ASP A 6 -11.39 -5.77 10.06
CA ASP A 6 -12.60 -5.99 9.28
C ASP A 6 -12.38 -5.71 7.79
N VAL A 7 -13.02 -6.49 6.93
CA VAL A 7 -12.86 -6.41 5.48
C VAL A 7 -13.21 -5.03 4.93
N THR A 8 -14.02 -4.25 5.64
CA THR A 8 -14.43 -2.89 5.24
C THR A 8 -13.47 -1.79 5.69
N ALA A 9 -12.41 -2.11 6.44
CA ALA A 9 -11.53 -1.11 7.07
C ALA A 9 -10.91 -0.09 6.09
N LEU A 10 -10.74 -0.47 4.82
CA LEU A 10 -10.15 0.40 3.79
C LEU A 10 -11.16 0.98 2.79
N ALA A 11 -12.45 0.65 2.91
CA ALA A 11 -13.47 1.10 1.95
C ALA A 11 -13.52 2.63 1.82
N GLY A 12 -13.58 3.34 2.95
CA GLY A 12 -13.60 4.81 2.92
C GLY A 12 -12.32 5.45 2.38
N ALA A 13 -11.17 4.79 2.53
CA ALA A 13 -9.91 5.25 1.96
C ALA A 13 -9.88 5.05 0.43
N ALA A 14 -10.39 3.90 -0.04
CA ALA A 14 -10.52 3.60 -1.46
C ALA A 14 -11.46 4.60 -2.15
N ASP A 15 -12.64 4.85 -1.56
CA ASP A 15 -13.62 5.83 -2.06
C ASP A 15 -13.02 7.24 -2.13
N TRP A 16 -12.26 7.63 -1.10
CA TRP A 16 -11.57 8.92 -1.10
C TRP A 16 -10.53 9.00 -2.22
N LEU A 17 -9.71 7.97 -2.41
CA LEU A 17 -8.70 7.94 -3.47
C LEU A 17 -9.34 8.05 -4.86
N GLU A 18 -10.46 7.36 -5.10
CA GLU A 18 -11.17 7.40 -6.37
C GLU A 18 -11.69 8.81 -6.68
N ALA A 19 -12.26 9.48 -5.67
CA ALA A 19 -12.81 10.82 -5.84
C ALA A 19 -11.75 11.94 -5.90
N ASN A 20 -10.54 11.70 -5.38
CA ASN A 20 -9.55 12.76 -5.15
C ASN A 20 -8.23 12.57 -5.92
N THR A 21 -8.12 11.53 -6.76
CA THR A 21 -6.93 11.32 -7.60
C THR A 21 -7.29 11.21 -9.08
N PRO A 22 -6.38 11.58 -10.00
CA PRO A 22 -6.56 11.30 -11.42
C PRO A 22 -6.74 9.79 -11.67
N ALA A 23 -7.58 9.45 -12.64
CA ALA A 23 -7.71 8.07 -13.12
C ALA A 23 -6.34 7.48 -13.50
N GLY A 24 -6.08 6.25 -13.06
CA GLY A 24 -4.82 5.55 -13.27
C GLY A 24 -3.71 5.90 -12.29
N SER A 25 -3.91 6.81 -11.33
CA SER A 25 -2.86 7.14 -10.35
C SER A 25 -2.39 5.90 -9.60
N LEU A 26 -1.07 5.78 -9.41
CA LEU A 26 -0.43 4.64 -8.75
C LEU A 26 -0.44 4.80 -7.23
N VAL A 27 -1.14 3.91 -6.55
CA VAL A 27 -1.22 3.82 -5.10
C VAL A 27 -0.08 2.95 -4.58
N PHE A 28 0.71 3.52 -3.67
CA PHE A 28 1.67 2.79 -2.86
C PHE A 28 0.96 2.28 -1.60
N GLN A 29 0.84 0.96 -1.48
CA GLN A 29 0.31 0.31 -0.28
C GLN A 29 1.43 -0.34 0.53
N THR A 30 1.36 -0.20 1.85
CA THR A 30 2.36 -0.72 2.78
C THR A 30 2.20 -2.19 3.07
N ASP A 31 1.02 -2.76 2.84
CA ASP A 31 0.78 -4.20 2.91
C ASP A 31 0.26 -4.71 1.57
N TYR A 32 0.65 -5.92 1.19
CA TYR A 32 0.11 -6.55 -0.02
C TYR A 32 -1.30 -7.11 0.23
N ASP A 33 -1.65 -7.45 1.48
CA ASP A 33 -2.98 -7.94 1.85
C ASP A 33 -4.07 -6.85 1.68
N ASP A 34 -3.68 -5.57 1.66
CA ASP A 34 -4.57 -4.42 1.45
C ASP A 34 -5.12 -4.35 0.02
N PHE A 35 -4.44 -4.97 -0.96
CA PHE A 35 -4.78 -4.83 -2.38
C PHE A 35 -6.22 -5.19 -2.66
N THR A 36 -6.69 -6.35 -2.20
CA THR A 36 -8.05 -6.81 -2.51
C THR A 36 -9.11 -5.90 -1.90
N ARG A 37 -8.83 -5.33 -0.73
CA ARG A 37 -9.73 -4.41 -0.02
C ARG A 37 -9.83 -3.07 -0.74
N LEU A 38 -8.70 -2.55 -1.24
CA LEU A 38 -8.68 -1.29 -2.00
C LEU A 38 -9.25 -1.47 -3.41
N PHE A 39 -8.82 -2.50 -4.13
CA PHE A 39 -9.22 -2.75 -5.52
C PHE A 39 -10.71 -3.06 -5.67
N PHE A 40 -11.33 -3.72 -4.67
CA PHE A 40 -12.76 -3.97 -4.69
C PHE A 40 -13.59 -2.67 -4.72
N ASN A 41 -13.14 -1.66 -3.99
CA ASN A 41 -13.83 -0.37 -3.87
C ASN A 41 -13.35 0.67 -4.89
N ASN A 42 -12.13 0.57 -5.39
CA ASN A 42 -11.54 1.55 -6.30
C ASN A 42 -10.74 0.86 -7.41
N THR A 43 -11.35 0.77 -8.59
CA THR A 43 -10.75 0.22 -9.81
C THR A 43 -10.23 1.31 -10.76
N SER A 44 -10.46 2.59 -10.41
CA SER A 44 -9.95 3.75 -11.17
C SER A 44 -8.44 3.93 -10.96
N ASN A 45 -7.94 3.61 -9.77
CA ASN A 45 -6.51 3.66 -9.44
C ASN A 45 -5.75 2.38 -9.81
N THR A 46 -4.42 2.49 -9.96
CA THR A 46 -3.50 1.35 -10.10
C THR A 46 -2.76 1.13 -8.78
N TYR A 47 -2.26 -0.10 -8.56
CA TYR A 47 -1.66 -0.50 -7.29
C TYR A 47 -0.28 -1.11 -7.51
N LEU A 48 0.69 -0.73 -6.66
CA LEU A 48 2.09 -1.12 -6.83
C LEU A 48 2.32 -2.64 -6.66
N ASN A 49 1.55 -3.29 -5.79
CA ASN A 49 1.57 -4.74 -5.61
C ASN A 49 0.12 -5.27 -5.57
N GLY A 50 -0.09 -6.59 -5.63
CA GLY A 50 -1.46 -7.10 -5.47
C GLY A 50 -1.65 -8.61 -5.34
N LEU A 51 -0.69 -9.41 -5.79
CA LEU A 51 -0.72 -10.87 -5.62
C LEU A 51 0.36 -11.33 -4.64
N ASP A 52 1.59 -11.39 -5.13
CA ASP A 52 2.78 -11.79 -4.38
C ASP A 52 3.88 -10.78 -4.68
N THR A 53 4.49 -10.23 -3.63
CA THR A 53 5.59 -9.26 -3.78
C THR A 53 6.83 -9.84 -4.46
N THR A 54 6.92 -11.17 -4.58
CA THR A 54 7.94 -11.87 -5.37
C THR A 54 7.92 -11.45 -6.83
N TYR A 55 6.75 -11.17 -7.42
CA TYR A 55 6.69 -10.64 -8.79
C TYR A 55 7.36 -9.26 -8.90
N LEU A 56 7.23 -8.41 -7.87
CA LEU A 56 7.91 -7.12 -7.82
C LEU A 56 9.43 -7.31 -7.65
N LEU A 57 9.85 -8.29 -6.84
CA LEU A 57 11.26 -8.66 -6.68
C LEU A 57 11.87 -9.12 -8.01
N GLU A 58 11.19 -10.00 -8.74
CA GLU A 58 11.67 -10.53 -10.02
C GLU A 58 11.71 -9.45 -11.11
N ALA A 59 10.68 -8.59 -11.16
CA ALA A 59 10.60 -7.52 -12.16
C ALA A 59 11.56 -6.36 -11.87
N ASN A 60 11.70 -5.97 -10.60
CA ASN A 60 12.55 -4.85 -10.18
C ASN A 60 13.02 -5.01 -8.72
N PRO A 61 14.18 -5.64 -8.50
CA PRO A 61 14.72 -5.87 -7.16
C PRO A 61 14.97 -4.59 -6.35
N ASP A 62 15.36 -3.50 -7.00
CA ASP A 62 15.65 -2.22 -6.33
C ASP A 62 14.36 -1.58 -5.81
N LEU A 63 13.29 -1.63 -6.60
CA LEU A 63 11.97 -1.15 -6.18
C LEU A 63 11.40 -2.01 -5.05
N TRP A 64 11.59 -3.34 -5.11
CA TRP A 64 11.21 -4.23 -4.01
C TRP A 64 11.96 -3.91 -2.71
N GLN A 65 13.26 -3.62 -2.79
CA GLN A 65 14.04 -3.19 -1.63
C GLN A 65 13.53 -1.87 -1.05
N ALA A 66 13.24 -0.88 -1.91
CA ALA A 66 12.69 0.40 -1.48
C ALA A 66 11.33 0.22 -0.78
N TRP A 67 10.43 -0.54 -1.39
CA TRP A 67 9.12 -0.89 -0.80
C TRP A 67 9.28 -1.55 0.58
N THR A 68 10.18 -2.52 0.70
CA THR A 68 10.44 -3.26 1.95
C THR A 68 10.98 -2.35 3.06
N ARG A 69 11.89 -1.43 2.73
CA ARG A 69 12.45 -0.47 3.70
C ARG A 69 11.38 0.47 4.24
N ILE A 70 10.54 1.00 3.36
CA ILE A 70 9.42 1.88 3.72
C ILE A 70 8.43 1.14 4.63
N ARG A 71 7.98 -0.05 4.23
CA ARG A 71 7.03 -0.88 5.01
C ARG A 71 7.55 -1.24 6.39
N THR A 72 8.82 -1.63 6.50
CA THR A 72 9.41 -2.09 7.77
C THR A 72 9.94 -0.95 8.65
N ARG A 73 9.75 0.31 8.21
CA ARG A 73 10.27 1.51 8.90
C ARG A 73 11.78 1.49 9.12
N ARG A 74 12.53 0.72 8.31
CA ARG A 74 13.96 0.48 8.53
C ARG A 74 14.82 1.74 8.30
N ASP A 75 14.26 2.76 7.66
CA ASP A 75 14.89 4.06 7.42
C ASP A 75 14.30 5.20 8.29
N ALA A 76 13.41 4.91 9.25
CA ALA A 76 12.96 5.91 10.19
C ALA A 76 14.07 6.20 11.20
N SER A 77 14.89 7.23 10.91
CA SER A 77 15.59 7.93 11.98
C SER A 77 14.56 8.35 13.05
N PRO A 78 14.88 8.26 14.35
CA PRO A 78 13.94 8.69 15.39
C PRO A 78 13.50 10.11 15.04
N VAL A 79 12.20 10.29 14.78
CA VAL A 79 11.65 11.63 14.64
C VAL A 79 11.80 12.26 16.01
N GLU A 80 12.81 13.11 16.17
CA GLU A 80 12.99 13.91 17.37
C GLU A 80 11.72 14.75 17.53
N ARG A 81 10.86 14.34 18.45
CA ARG A 81 9.65 15.07 18.82
C ARG A 81 10.12 16.34 19.49
N ASN A 82 10.23 17.42 18.75
CA ASN A 82 10.41 18.75 19.34
C ASN A 82 9.11 19.10 20.10
N PRO A 83 9.18 19.53 21.38
CA PRO A 83 8.03 19.81 22.22
C PRO A 83 7.15 20.96 21.70
#